data_AF-A0A268TJ60-F1
#
_entry.id   AF-A0A268TJ60-F1
#
_cell.length_a   1.000
_cell.length_b   1.000
_cell.length_c   1.000
_cell.angle_alpha   90.00
_cell.angle_beta   90.00
_cell.angle_gamma   90.00
#
_symmetry.space_group_name_H-M   'P 1'
#
loop_
_entity.id
_entity.type
_entity.pdbx_description
1 polymer ?
#
loop_
_entity_poly.entity_id
_entity_poly.type
_entity_poly.pdbx_seq_one_letter_code
_entity_poly.pdbx_strand_id
1 'polypeptide(L)'
;MKEIGILIILIIIFGIIYWGVEPFAHSVMYPKTAPADYQYKDLDRLGKIDLSHGDVAKGKAIVATTCSACHGVHSQGIKAPSSDADAAAAYGVVPPDLSDIGLIYDHKYLAHFIKDPVRATKLNAKFATSCAGLTGEEAAKCAEFNKGKAAYPMPSADMLGLSDADISNVVAYFASIAPKSLSDKEVFKNACERCHSVNYDKGQYDEYFGKEVGKKVESHYGEGLKALTPTDDIAKYLGAHAPDLSMMIRVKGVDGLAKFVNNPQNVPLEDIKKNILSKLLKEAQTKEIKALPANLPHQELVAKVNAIQSKTLSDYGIKLPANTMKDSWQSEDDYTNLALSMDAMPIGKSMPRVGLTKASEVQVVNYLQKVGDSKKDQRDGLGIKIMIFFLILAILAFIWKIKIWKDIH
;
A
#
# COMPACT_ATOMS: atom_id res chain seq x y z
N MET A 1 -51.95 11.34 -15.62
CA MET A 1 -50.82 11.83 -16.47
C MET A 1 -49.82 12.66 -15.67
N LYS A 2 -50.26 13.53 -14.75
CA LYS A 2 -49.36 14.34 -13.90
C LYS A 2 -48.39 13.49 -13.08
N GLU A 3 -48.82 12.33 -12.58
CA GLU A 3 -48.00 11.46 -11.73
C GLU A 3 -46.91 10.71 -12.52
N ILE A 4 -47.20 10.31 -13.76
CA ILE A 4 -46.19 9.77 -14.68
C ILE A 4 -45.17 10.87 -15.02
N GLY A 5 -45.63 12.10 -15.22
CA GLY A 5 -44.74 13.26 -15.36
C GLY A 5 -43.82 13.46 -14.16
N ILE A 6 -44.35 13.36 -12.93
CA ILE A 6 -43.55 13.43 -11.69
C ILE A 6 -42.54 12.27 -11.61
N LEU A 7 -42.95 11.05 -11.95
CA LEU A 7 -42.05 9.89 -11.96
C LEU A 7 -40.90 10.07 -12.96
N ILE A 8 -41.19 10.57 -14.16
CA ILE A 8 -40.16 10.87 -15.18
C ILE A 8 -39.19 11.94 -14.66
N ILE A 9 -39.71 13.01 -14.04
CA ILE A 9 -38.86 14.06 -13.45
C ILE A 9 -37.96 13.47 -12.36
N LEU A 10 -38.49 12.63 -11.48
CA LEU A 10 -37.68 11.97 -10.46
C LEU A 10 -36.61 11.07 -11.08
N ILE A 11 -36.94 10.25 -12.07
CA ILE A 11 -35.97 9.41 -12.79
C ILE A 11 -34.86 10.26 -13.41
N ILE A 12 -35.20 11.40 -14.02
CA ILE A 12 -34.20 12.31 -14.59
C ILE A 12 -33.31 12.90 -13.50
N ILE A 13 -33.88 13.39 -12.39
CA ILE A 13 -33.10 13.95 -11.28
C ILE A 13 -32.17 12.90 -10.68
N PHE A 14 -32.67 11.69 -10.39
CA PHE A 14 -31.86 10.59 -9.89
C PHE A 14 -30.78 10.18 -10.89
N GLY A 15 -31.10 10.14 -12.19
CA GLY A 15 -30.13 9.88 -13.26
C GLY A 15 -29.02 10.94 -13.32
N ILE A 16 -29.35 12.22 -13.20
CA ILE A 16 -28.38 13.33 -13.14
C ILE A 16 -27.48 13.21 -11.91
N ILE A 17 -28.05 12.88 -10.75
CA ILE A 17 -27.26 12.70 -9.52
C ILE A 17 -26.31 11.50 -9.67
N TYR A 18 -26.80 10.37 -10.16
CA TYR A 18 -26.04 9.13 -10.25
C TYR A 18 -24.98 9.13 -11.36
N TRP A 19 -25.27 9.73 -12.53
CA TRP A 19 -24.32 9.78 -13.66
C TRP A 19 -23.54 11.08 -13.76
N GLY A 20 -23.95 12.15 -13.08
CA GLY A 20 -23.28 13.45 -13.08
C GLY A 20 -22.58 13.75 -11.77
N VAL A 21 -23.35 13.90 -10.70
CA VAL A 21 -22.84 14.36 -9.40
C VAL A 21 -21.94 13.33 -8.74
N GLU A 22 -22.33 12.06 -8.72
CA GLU A 22 -21.56 10.99 -8.07
C GLU A 22 -20.18 10.75 -8.73
N PRO A 23 -20.06 10.63 -10.07
CA PRO A 23 -18.75 10.51 -10.72
C PRO A 23 -17.87 11.74 -10.49
N PHE A 24 -18.44 12.94 -10.53
CA PHE A 24 -17.71 14.18 -10.24
C PHE A 24 -17.22 14.19 -8.78
N ALA A 25 -18.09 13.90 -7.82
CA ALA A 25 -17.73 13.81 -6.41
C ALA A 25 -16.63 12.77 -6.16
N HIS A 26 -16.71 11.60 -6.81
CA HIS A 26 -15.65 10.59 -6.74
C HIS A 26 -14.34 11.07 -7.37
N SER A 27 -14.37 11.83 -8.46
CA SER A 27 -13.15 12.39 -9.06
C SER A 27 -12.46 13.44 -8.17
N VAL A 28 -13.23 14.18 -7.37
CA VAL A 28 -12.71 15.20 -6.45
C VAL A 28 -12.23 14.58 -5.13
N MET A 29 -13.02 13.65 -4.56
CA MET A 29 -12.69 13.00 -3.28
C MET A 29 -11.64 11.89 -3.41
N TYR A 30 -11.51 11.29 -4.59
CA TYR A 30 -10.50 10.28 -4.91
C TYR A 30 -9.65 10.74 -6.10
N PRO A 31 -8.73 11.70 -5.85
CA PRO A 31 -7.86 12.19 -6.91
C PRO A 31 -7.09 11.02 -7.53
N LYS A 32 -6.83 11.13 -8.84
CA LYS A 32 -6.14 10.08 -9.58
C LYS A 32 -4.78 9.80 -8.95
N THR A 33 -4.51 8.52 -8.80
CA THR A 33 -3.25 7.98 -8.31
C THR A 33 -2.71 6.99 -9.34
N ALA A 34 -1.40 6.79 -9.35
CA ALA A 34 -0.79 5.81 -10.24
C ALA A 34 -1.33 4.41 -9.91
N PRO A 35 -1.56 3.54 -10.92
CA PRO A 35 -1.93 2.15 -10.67
C PRO A 35 -0.82 1.44 -9.89
N ALA A 36 -1.19 0.36 -9.18
CA ALA A 36 -0.19 -0.50 -8.55
C ALA A 36 0.65 -1.20 -9.63
N ASP A 37 1.97 -1.05 -9.55
CA ASP A 37 2.92 -1.76 -10.39
C ASP A 37 3.26 -3.12 -9.77
N TYR A 38 2.73 -4.20 -10.35
CA TYR A 38 3.01 -5.58 -9.95
C TYR A 38 4.26 -6.14 -10.62
N GLN A 39 4.88 -5.41 -11.54
CA GLN A 39 6.17 -5.79 -12.15
C GLN A 39 7.36 -5.16 -11.43
N TYR A 40 7.09 -4.29 -10.45
CA TYR A 40 8.06 -3.59 -9.61
C TYR A 40 9.22 -3.01 -10.43
N LYS A 41 8.90 -2.34 -11.55
CA LYS A 41 9.89 -1.76 -12.48
C LYS A 41 10.75 -0.71 -11.80
N ASP A 42 10.20 -0.03 -10.79
CA ASP A 42 10.95 0.93 -9.99
C ASP A 42 12.09 0.29 -9.18
N LEU A 43 12.16 -1.04 -9.06
CA LEU A 43 13.26 -1.73 -8.41
C LEU A 43 14.45 -1.98 -9.35
N ASP A 44 14.25 -1.98 -10.67
CA ASP A 44 15.34 -2.19 -11.64
C ASP A 44 16.43 -1.11 -11.55
N ARG A 45 16.10 0.07 -10.99
CA ARG A 45 17.07 1.15 -10.68
C ARG A 45 18.04 0.80 -9.55
N LEU A 46 17.77 -0.25 -8.77
CA LEU A 46 18.64 -0.77 -7.71
C LEU A 46 19.56 -1.89 -8.21
N GLY A 47 19.59 -2.11 -9.53
CA GLY A 47 20.32 -3.17 -10.20
C GLY A 47 19.37 -4.24 -10.76
N LYS A 48 19.86 -5.01 -11.73
CA LYS A 48 19.11 -6.17 -12.26
C LYS A 48 19.69 -7.44 -11.66
N ILE A 49 18.87 -8.18 -10.93
CA ILE A 49 19.23 -9.49 -10.38
C ILE A 49 18.68 -10.56 -11.32
N ASP A 50 19.55 -11.43 -11.82
CA ASP A 50 19.14 -12.56 -12.66
C ASP A 50 18.58 -13.70 -11.79
N LEU A 51 17.27 -13.94 -11.92
CA LEU A 51 16.55 -14.98 -11.17
C LEU A 51 16.38 -16.28 -11.96
N SER A 52 16.90 -16.37 -13.19
CA SER A 52 16.67 -17.53 -14.07
C SER A 52 17.58 -18.73 -13.76
N HIS A 53 18.66 -18.52 -13.00
CA HIS A 53 19.71 -19.51 -12.79
C HIS A 53 20.04 -19.76 -11.30
N GLY A 54 19.10 -19.52 -10.39
CA GLY A 54 19.29 -19.76 -8.97
C GLY A 54 19.46 -21.25 -8.62
N ASP A 55 20.44 -21.56 -7.77
CA ASP A 55 20.74 -22.89 -7.22
C ASP A 55 19.98 -23.10 -5.90
N VAL A 56 18.98 -23.99 -5.94
CA VAL A 56 18.12 -24.33 -4.80
C VAL A 56 18.91 -24.87 -3.61
N ALA A 57 19.97 -25.66 -3.84
CA ALA A 57 20.75 -26.26 -2.75
C ALA A 57 21.59 -25.20 -2.03
N LYS A 58 22.20 -24.27 -2.78
CA LYS A 58 22.90 -23.11 -2.19
C LYS A 58 21.92 -22.18 -1.47
N GLY A 59 20.77 -21.92 -2.06
CA GLY A 59 19.71 -21.12 -1.44
C GLY A 59 19.25 -21.69 -0.11
N LYS A 60 19.03 -23.00 -0.06
CA LYS A 60 18.70 -23.74 1.17
C LYS A 60 19.79 -23.55 2.24
N ALA A 61 21.06 -23.69 1.87
CA ALA A 61 22.17 -23.52 2.80
C ALA A 61 22.18 -22.09 3.38
N ILE A 62 22.06 -21.06 2.53
CA ILE A 62 22.02 -19.66 2.96
C ILE A 62 20.82 -19.41 3.90
N VAL A 63 19.64 -19.91 3.57
CA VAL A 63 18.46 -19.72 4.42
C VAL A 63 18.64 -20.37 5.79
N ALA A 64 19.25 -21.56 5.84
CA ALA A 64 19.51 -22.28 7.08
C ALA A 64 20.65 -21.69 7.94
N THR A 65 21.57 -20.92 7.37
CA THR A 65 22.67 -20.30 8.12
C THR A 65 22.44 -18.82 8.43
N THR A 66 21.74 -18.11 7.56
CA THR A 66 21.64 -16.65 7.60
C THR A 66 20.22 -16.19 7.93
N CYS A 67 19.20 -16.71 7.23
CA CYS A 67 17.82 -16.23 7.42
C CYS A 67 17.16 -16.81 8.67
N SER A 68 17.43 -18.07 9.01
CA SER A 68 16.83 -18.75 10.18
C SER A 68 17.31 -18.20 11.52
N ALA A 69 18.31 -17.31 11.53
CA ALA A 69 18.71 -16.56 12.72
C ALA A 69 17.61 -15.60 13.22
N CYS A 70 16.70 -15.17 12.33
CA CYS A 70 15.58 -14.29 12.67
C CYS A 70 14.21 -14.86 12.25
N HIS A 71 14.17 -15.77 11.28
CA HIS A 71 12.93 -16.24 10.67
C HIS A 71 12.64 -17.72 10.92
N GLY A 72 11.34 -18.06 11.01
CA GLY A 72 10.88 -19.44 10.89
C GLY A 72 10.77 -19.89 9.44
N VAL A 73 10.89 -21.20 9.22
CA VAL A 73 10.54 -21.88 7.96
C VAL A 73 9.81 -23.17 8.31
N HIS A 74 8.57 -23.05 8.81
CA HIS A 74 7.80 -24.15 9.37
C HIS A 74 7.61 -25.33 8.41
N SER A 75 7.41 -25.09 7.11
CA SER A 75 7.32 -26.15 6.09
C SER A 75 8.57 -27.04 6.01
N GLN A 76 9.71 -26.53 6.49
CA GLN A 76 11.00 -27.20 6.52
C GLN A 76 11.40 -27.64 7.93
N GLY A 77 10.49 -27.53 8.90
CA GLY A 77 10.74 -27.89 10.31
C GLY A 77 11.60 -26.88 11.08
N ILE A 78 11.89 -25.71 10.51
CA ILE A 78 12.66 -24.66 11.17
C ILE A 78 11.68 -23.77 11.94
N LYS A 79 11.82 -23.73 13.27
CA LYS A 79 11.00 -22.86 14.13
C LYS A 79 11.57 -21.45 14.17
N ALA A 80 10.72 -20.46 14.43
CA ALA A 80 11.19 -19.12 14.74
C ALA A 80 12.14 -19.16 15.97
N PRO A 81 13.22 -18.36 15.95
CA PRO A 81 14.28 -18.41 16.97
C PRO A 81 13.85 -17.83 18.33
N SER A 82 12.79 -17.04 18.36
CA SER A 82 12.27 -16.39 19.56
C SER A 82 10.73 -16.33 19.54
N SER A 83 10.13 -15.98 20.67
CA SER A 83 8.70 -15.70 20.74
C SER A 83 8.35 -14.42 19.97
N ASP A 84 7.08 -14.25 19.61
CA ASP A 84 6.58 -13.03 18.97
C ASP A 84 6.84 -11.78 19.83
N ALA A 85 6.65 -11.88 21.15
CA ALA A 85 6.89 -10.79 22.08
C ALA A 85 8.36 -10.37 22.12
N ASP A 86 9.28 -11.34 22.19
CA ASP A 86 10.72 -11.07 22.20
C ASP A 86 11.19 -10.50 20.86
N ALA A 87 10.67 -11.04 19.75
CA ALA A 87 11.00 -10.57 18.41
C ALA A 87 10.48 -9.14 18.17
N ALA A 88 9.25 -8.84 18.62
CA ALA A 88 8.67 -7.50 18.55
C ALA A 88 9.48 -6.50 19.39
N ALA A 89 9.91 -6.88 20.58
CA ALA A 89 10.74 -6.02 21.43
C ALA A 89 12.13 -5.76 20.81
N ALA A 90 12.73 -6.75 20.16
CA ALA A 90 14.05 -6.64 19.55
C ALA A 90 14.05 -5.87 18.22
N TYR A 91 13.07 -6.16 17.36
CA TYR A 91 13.05 -5.69 15.97
C TYR A 91 11.96 -4.65 15.69
N GLY A 92 11.08 -4.38 16.66
CA GLY A 92 9.91 -3.52 16.49
C GLY A 92 8.76 -4.16 15.69
N VAL A 93 8.97 -5.36 15.13
CA VAL A 93 7.99 -6.15 14.39
C VAL A 93 8.38 -7.62 14.44
N VAL A 94 7.38 -8.51 14.51
CA VAL A 94 7.58 -9.96 14.41
C VAL A 94 8.04 -10.32 12.99
N PRO A 95 9.18 -11.02 12.80
CA PRO A 95 9.60 -11.52 11.49
C PRO A 95 8.59 -12.53 10.92
N PRO A 96 8.31 -12.51 9.60
CA PRO A 96 7.46 -13.53 8.98
C PRO A 96 8.07 -14.92 9.02
N ASP A 97 7.20 -15.93 9.03
CA ASP A 97 7.55 -17.26 8.53
C ASP A 97 7.78 -17.22 7.01
N LEU A 98 8.80 -17.93 6.55
CA LEU A 98 9.25 -17.90 5.15
C LEU A 98 8.78 -19.10 4.33
N SER A 99 7.85 -19.92 4.84
CA SER A 99 7.45 -21.17 4.18
C SER A 99 6.73 -20.95 2.84
N ASP A 100 6.03 -19.85 2.69
CA ASP A 100 5.07 -19.60 1.61
C ASP A 100 5.35 -18.32 0.82
N ILE A 101 6.45 -17.63 1.14
CA ILE A 101 6.78 -16.33 0.57
C ILE A 101 7.06 -16.40 -0.93
N GLY A 102 7.54 -17.54 -1.43
CA GLY A 102 7.78 -17.79 -2.86
C GLY A 102 6.50 -17.88 -3.70
N LEU A 103 5.33 -18.05 -3.07
CA LEU A 103 4.02 -17.95 -3.72
C LEU A 103 3.40 -16.55 -3.53
N ILE A 104 3.55 -15.98 -2.33
CA ILE A 104 2.82 -14.78 -1.92
C ILE A 104 3.39 -13.51 -2.59
N TYR A 105 4.71 -13.39 -2.61
CA TYR A 105 5.39 -12.19 -3.04
C TYR A 105 5.98 -12.34 -4.44
N ASP A 106 6.06 -11.24 -5.18
CA ASP A 106 6.71 -11.23 -6.47
C ASP A 106 8.22 -11.50 -6.32
N HIS A 107 8.79 -12.33 -7.20
CA HIS A 107 10.18 -12.78 -7.08
C HIS A 107 11.17 -11.64 -7.30
N LYS A 108 10.87 -10.68 -8.18
CA LYS A 108 11.70 -9.47 -8.33
C LYS A 108 11.63 -8.63 -7.07
N TYR A 109 10.43 -8.44 -6.51
CA TYR A 109 10.30 -7.73 -5.24
C TYR A 109 11.09 -8.42 -4.12
N LEU A 110 10.95 -9.74 -3.94
CA LEU A 110 11.68 -10.51 -2.92
C LEU A 110 13.19 -10.35 -3.06
N ALA A 111 13.72 -10.48 -4.27
CA ALA A 111 15.16 -10.33 -4.53
C ALA A 111 15.66 -8.94 -4.10
N HIS A 112 14.93 -7.90 -4.46
CA HIS A 112 15.28 -6.52 -4.10
C HIS A 112 15.01 -6.19 -2.63
N PHE A 113 14.05 -6.84 -2.00
CA PHE A 113 13.79 -6.72 -0.56
C PHE A 113 14.94 -7.33 0.25
N ILE A 114 15.48 -8.48 -0.16
CA ILE A 114 16.69 -9.05 0.43
C ILE A 114 17.89 -8.13 0.18
N LYS A 115 18.00 -7.55 -1.03
CA LYS A 115 19.09 -6.63 -1.39
C LYS A 115 19.08 -5.35 -0.55
N ASP A 116 17.99 -4.60 -0.59
CA ASP A 116 17.82 -3.32 0.12
C ASP A 116 16.36 -3.21 0.62
N PRO A 117 16.08 -3.72 1.83
CA PRO A 117 14.71 -3.77 2.33
C PRO A 117 14.08 -2.39 2.51
N VAL A 118 14.89 -1.36 2.78
CA VAL A 118 14.42 0.02 2.99
C VAL A 118 13.93 0.64 1.69
N ARG A 119 14.69 0.51 0.60
CA ARG A 119 14.25 1.02 -0.70
C ARG A 119 13.14 0.17 -1.29
N ALA A 120 13.19 -1.16 -1.15
CA ALA A 120 12.14 -2.06 -1.63
C ALA A 120 10.79 -1.78 -0.97
N THR A 121 10.77 -1.48 0.34
CA THR A 121 9.55 -1.14 1.08
C THR A 121 9.15 0.34 1.00
N LYS A 122 9.94 1.18 0.33
CA LYS A 122 9.76 2.65 0.27
C LYS A 122 9.75 3.33 1.64
N LEU A 123 10.66 2.93 2.53
CA LEU A 123 10.83 3.50 3.87
C LEU A 123 12.11 4.33 4.05
N ASN A 124 12.78 4.70 2.96
CA ASN A 124 14.02 5.48 2.94
C ASN A 124 13.91 6.90 3.53
N ALA A 125 12.68 7.41 3.72
CA ALA A 125 12.45 8.64 4.47
C ALA A 125 12.69 8.47 5.98
N LYS A 126 12.55 7.25 6.51
CA LYS A 126 12.61 6.94 7.94
C LYS A 126 13.85 6.15 8.34
N PHE A 127 14.25 5.18 7.53
CA PHE A 127 15.38 4.30 7.83
C PHE A 127 16.57 4.60 6.92
N ALA A 128 17.77 4.34 7.44
CA ALA A 128 19.00 4.40 6.69
C ALA A 128 19.02 3.32 5.61
N THR A 129 19.41 3.67 4.39
CA THR A 129 19.52 2.77 3.23
C THR A 129 20.97 2.32 3.00
N SER A 130 21.20 1.20 2.32
CA SER A 130 22.56 0.75 1.99
C SER A 130 23.27 1.77 1.09
N CYS A 131 24.50 2.12 1.48
CA CYS A 131 25.44 2.90 0.67
C CYS A 131 26.54 2.01 0.06
N ALA A 132 26.42 0.68 0.18
CA ALA A 132 27.43 -0.22 -0.34
C ALA A 132 27.53 -0.11 -1.87
N GLY A 133 28.75 -0.28 -2.39
CA GLY A 133 29.06 -0.14 -3.81
C GLY A 133 29.15 1.31 -4.32
N LEU A 134 28.79 2.32 -3.51
CA LEU A 134 28.97 3.73 -3.87
C LEU A 134 30.39 4.21 -3.53
N THR A 135 30.92 5.12 -4.35
CA THR A 135 32.23 5.74 -4.14
C THR A 135 32.16 7.26 -4.33
N GLY A 136 33.17 7.99 -3.83
CA GLY A 136 33.28 9.44 -4.03
C GLY A 136 32.06 10.24 -3.58
N GLU A 137 31.58 11.12 -4.45
CA GLU A 137 30.48 12.05 -4.16
C GLU A 137 29.14 11.34 -3.88
N GLU A 138 28.88 10.20 -4.52
CA GLU A 138 27.65 9.43 -4.35
C GLU A 138 27.58 8.79 -2.96
N ALA A 139 28.72 8.28 -2.47
CA ALA A 139 28.84 7.77 -1.11
C ALA A 139 28.62 8.88 -0.07
N ALA A 140 29.19 10.07 -0.31
CA ALA A 140 29.00 11.22 0.57
C ALA A 140 27.54 11.68 0.62
N LYS A 141 26.85 11.72 -0.53
CA LYS A 141 25.41 12.03 -0.59
C LYS A 141 24.57 10.99 0.15
N CYS A 142 24.89 9.70 -0.01
CA CYS A 142 24.19 8.63 0.69
C CYS A 142 24.40 8.72 2.22
N ALA A 143 25.62 8.99 2.67
CA ALA A 143 25.93 9.18 4.08
C ALA A 143 25.17 10.37 4.70
N GLU A 144 25.15 11.52 4.02
CA GLU A 144 24.38 12.67 4.48
C GLU A 144 22.87 12.40 4.45
N PHE A 145 22.36 11.69 3.43
CA PHE A 145 20.95 11.26 3.37
C PHE A 145 20.56 10.32 4.52
N ASN A 146 21.50 9.51 5.02
CA ASN A 146 21.29 8.59 6.13
C ASN A 146 21.45 9.24 7.52
N LYS A 147 21.96 10.47 7.59
CA LYS A 147 22.23 11.15 8.85
C LYS A 147 20.97 11.29 9.71
N GLY A 148 21.05 10.81 10.95
CA GLY A 148 19.94 10.83 11.91
C GLY A 148 18.85 9.78 11.69
N LYS A 149 18.99 8.90 10.69
CA LYS A 149 18.05 7.81 10.45
C LYS A 149 18.46 6.55 11.21
N ALA A 150 17.47 5.84 11.73
CA ALA A 150 17.69 4.54 12.39
C ALA A 150 18.05 3.46 11.36
N ALA A 151 18.79 2.43 11.80
CA ALA A 151 18.98 1.23 11.01
C ALA A 151 17.65 0.48 10.83
N TYR A 152 17.47 -0.13 9.66
CA TYR A 152 16.34 -1.02 9.44
C TYR A 152 16.57 -2.37 10.14
N PRO A 153 15.58 -2.95 10.83
CA PRO A 153 15.78 -4.19 11.59
C PRO A 153 16.25 -5.38 10.77
N MET A 154 15.84 -5.48 9.50
CA MET A 154 16.36 -6.47 8.56
C MET A 154 17.63 -5.92 7.87
N PRO A 155 18.81 -6.54 8.06
CA PRO A 155 20.01 -6.11 7.37
C PRO A 155 19.87 -6.26 5.84
N SER A 156 20.56 -5.38 5.10
CA SER A 156 20.68 -5.50 3.63
C SER A 156 21.56 -6.69 3.24
N ALA A 157 21.46 -7.14 1.99
CA ALA A 157 22.30 -8.22 1.46
C ALA A 157 23.80 -7.96 1.68
N ASP A 158 24.25 -6.72 1.49
CA ASP A 158 25.66 -6.34 1.71
C ASP A 158 26.10 -6.57 3.17
N MET A 159 25.22 -6.24 4.13
CA MET A 159 25.47 -6.46 5.55
C MET A 159 25.46 -7.95 5.92
N LEU A 160 24.72 -8.76 5.16
CA LEU A 160 24.69 -10.22 5.30
C LEU A 160 25.79 -10.93 4.49
N GLY A 161 26.59 -10.19 3.72
CA GLY A 161 27.63 -10.75 2.84
C GLY A 161 27.08 -11.55 1.65
N LEU A 162 25.86 -11.24 1.20
CA LEU A 162 25.20 -11.93 0.09
C LEU A 162 25.41 -11.19 -1.23
N SER A 163 25.83 -11.92 -2.26
CA SER A 163 25.91 -11.42 -3.64
C SER A 163 24.55 -11.49 -4.36
N ASP A 164 24.43 -10.83 -5.51
CA ASP A 164 23.23 -10.95 -6.36
C ASP A 164 22.96 -12.41 -6.78
N ALA A 165 24.01 -13.23 -6.95
CA ALA A 165 23.87 -14.66 -7.22
C ALA A 165 23.32 -15.43 -5.99
N ASP A 166 23.75 -15.06 -4.77
CA ASP A 166 23.23 -15.66 -3.54
C ASP A 166 21.76 -15.31 -3.34
N ILE A 167 21.36 -14.07 -3.64
CA ILE A 167 19.95 -13.66 -3.63
C ILE A 167 19.13 -14.49 -4.61
N SER A 168 19.63 -14.71 -5.83
CA SER A 168 18.99 -15.57 -6.83
C SER A 168 18.80 -17.00 -6.32
N ASN A 169 19.83 -17.58 -5.69
CA ASN A 169 19.75 -18.90 -5.06
C ASN A 169 18.68 -18.96 -3.96
N VAL A 170 18.63 -17.94 -3.09
CA VAL A 170 17.65 -17.84 -1.99
C VAL A 170 16.21 -17.74 -2.54
N VAL A 171 15.98 -16.91 -3.55
CA VAL A 171 14.65 -16.79 -4.19
C VAL A 171 14.25 -18.10 -4.87
N ALA A 172 15.17 -18.77 -5.57
CA ALA A 172 14.91 -20.08 -6.17
C ALA A 172 14.55 -21.14 -5.11
N TYR A 173 15.21 -21.12 -3.95
CA TYR A 173 14.85 -22.00 -2.84
C TYR A 173 13.44 -21.71 -2.30
N PHE A 174 13.08 -20.45 -2.04
CA PHE A 174 11.72 -20.11 -1.61
C PHE A 174 10.65 -20.50 -2.63
N ALA A 175 10.93 -20.34 -3.92
CA ALA A 175 10.05 -20.82 -4.99
C ALA A 175 9.91 -22.35 -4.97
N SER A 176 10.97 -23.09 -4.65
CA SER A 176 10.96 -24.56 -4.62
C SER A 176 10.16 -25.16 -3.45
N ILE A 177 10.07 -24.45 -2.33
CA ILE A 177 9.32 -24.90 -1.13
C ILE A 177 7.91 -24.32 -1.07
N ALA A 178 7.58 -23.40 -1.98
CA ALA A 178 6.29 -22.72 -2.01
C ALA A 178 5.14 -23.74 -2.17
N PRO A 179 4.04 -23.59 -1.41
CA PRO A 179 2.88 -24.44 -1.59
C PRO A 179 2.23 -24.21 -2.96
N LYS A 180 1.48 -25.19 -3.45
CA LYS A 180 0.75 -25.05 -4.74
C LYS A 180 -0.37 -24.00 -4.69
N SER A 181 -0.98 -23.82 -3.52
CA SER A 181 -2.10 -22.90 -3.32
C SER A 181 -2.27 -22.58 -1.84
N LEU A 182 -2.77 -21.37 -1.55
CA LEU A 182 -3.17 -20.91 -0.22
C LEU A 182 -4.59 -20.37 -0.27
N SER A 183 -5.29 -20.44 0.87
CA SER A 183 -6.55 -19.73 1.07
C SER A 183 -6.32 -18.22 1.22
N ASP A 184 -7.37 -17.42 1.05
CA ASP A 184 -7.25 -15.96 1.18
C ASP A 184 -6.77 -15.55 2.59
N LYS A 185 -7.23 -16.27 3.61
CA LYS A 185 -6.83 -16.05 5.01
C LYS A 185 -5.36 -16.40 5.24
N GLU A 186 -4.85 -17.49 4.69
CA GLU A 186 -3.42 -17.85 4.80
C GLU A 186 -2.52 -16.78 4.17
N VAL A 187 -2.88 -16.28 2.99
CA VAL A 187 -2.14 -15.18 2.35
C VAL A 187 -2.18 -13.91 3.20
N PHE A 188 -3.35 -13.57 3.75
CA PHE A 188 -3.48 -12.43 4.66
C PHE A 188 -2.62 -12.58 5.92
N LYS A 189 -2.60 -13.77 6.52
CA LYS A 189 -1.80 -14.05 7.72
C LYS A 189 -0.33 -13.78 7.49
N ASN A 190 0.26 -14.32 6.42
CA ASN A 190 1.66 -14.06 6.13
C ASN A 190 1.92 -12.57 5.80
N ALA A 191 1.07 -11.96 4.97
CA ALA A 191 1.31 -10.63 4.42
C ALA A 191 1.02 -9.47 5.38
N CYS A 192 0.02 -9.62 6.27
CA CYS A 192 -0.59 -8.49 6.99
C CYS A 192 -0.67 -8.69 8.51
N GLU A 193 -0.86 -9.92 9.00
CA GLU A 193 -1.10 -10.20 10.43
C GLU A 193 0.07 -9.81 11.33
N ARG A 194 1.28 -9.67 10.79
CA ARG A 194 2.42 -9.16 11.56
C ARG A 194 2.15 -7.78 12.18
N CYS A 195 1.35 -6.95 11.51
CA CYS A 195 1.04 -5.59 11.96
C CYS A 195 -0.46 -5.37 12.21
N HIS A 196 -1.33 -6.07 11.50
CA HIS A 196 -2.75 -5.75 11.43
C HIS A 196 -3.63 -6.84 12.04
N SER A 197 -4.53 -6.41 12.94
CA SER A 197 -5.63 -7.24 13.41
C SER A 197 -6.80 -7.21 12.43
N VAL A 198 -7.59 -8.27 12.47
CA VAL A 198 -8.94 -8.35 11.89
C VAL A 198 -9.86 -8.87 12.99
N ASN A 199 -10.12 -7.98 13.96
CA ASN A 199 -10.85 -8.30 15.19
C ASN A 199 -12.28 -8.82 14.94
N TYR A 200 -12.88 -8.52 13.78
CA TYR A 200 -14.22 -9.01 13.48
C TYR A 200 -14.22 -10.39 12.85
N ASP A 201 -13.09 -10.94 12.37
CA ASP A 201 -13.04 -12.35 11.94
C ASP A 201 -12.99 -13.29 13.14
N LYS A 202 -14.15 -13.56 13.73
CA LYS A 202 -14.34 -14.42 14.90
C LYS A 202 -14.54 -15.89 14.52
N GLY A 203 -14.03 -16.31 13.35
CA GLY A 203 -14.15 -17.66 12.82
C GLY A 203 -15.19 -17.81 11.71
N GLN A 204 -15.96 -16.76 11.40
CA GLN A 204 -16.93 -16.83 10.31
C GLN A 204 -16.26 -16.97 8.94
N TYR A 205 -15.03 -16.45 8.74
CA TYR A 205 -14.35 -16.69 7.48
C TYR A 205 -14.19 -18.19 7.24
N ASP A 206 -13.74 -18.92 8.26
CA ASP A 206 -13.47 -20.35 8.15
C ASP A 206 -14.76 -21.17 8.00
N GLU A 207 -15.83 -20.77 8.70
CA GLU A 207 -17.17 -21.39 8.60
C GLU A 207 -17.74 -21.34 7.18
N TYR A 208 -17.65 -20.19 6.51
CA TYR A 208 -18.29 -19.95 5.21
C TYR A 208 -17.35 -20.12 4.00
N PHE A 209 -16.05 -19.91 4.18
CA PHE A 209 -15.09 -19.78 3.08
C PHE A 209 -13.77 -20.52 3.30
N GLY A 210 -13.56 -21.14 4.46
CA GLY A 210 -12.33 -21.86 4.80
C GLY A 210 -12.15 -23.14 3.99
N LYS A 211 -11.02 -23.84 4.20
CA LYS A 211 -10.75 -25.12 3.54
C LYS A 211 -11.77 -26.22 3.90
N GLU A 212 -12.42 -26.09 5.05
CA GLU A 212 -13.44 -27.03 5.57
C GLU A 212 -14.82 -26.37 5.71
N VAL A 213 -15.30 -25.72 4.63
CA VAL A 213 -16.61 -25.04 4.59
C VAL A 213 -17.72 -25.93 5.17
N GLY A 214 -18.53 -25.38 6.07
CA GLY A 214 -19.70 -26.06 6.63
C GLY A 214 -19.42 -27.02 7.79
N LYS A 215 -18.16 -27.23 8.19
CA LYS A 215 -17.88 -27.80 9.51
C LYS A 215 -18.11 -26.73 10.58
N LYS A 216 -18.76 -27.12 11.68
CA LYS A 216 -18.81 -26.29 12.89
C LYS A 216 -17.38 -26.13 13.40
N VAL A 217 -16.74 -25.02 13.02
CA VAL A 217 -15.63 -24.47 13.81
C VAL A 217 -16.25 -24.06 15.14
N GLU A 218 -15.66 -24.40 16.29
CA GLU A 218 -16.09 -23.86 17.58
C GLU A 218 -15.96 -22.33 17.54
N SER A 219 -17.02 -21.65 17.12
CA SER A 219 -17.12 -20.21 17.10
C SER A 219 -18.41 -19.81 17.79
N HIS A 220 -18.26 -19.47 19.06
CA HIS A 220 -19.15 -18.52 19.70
C HIS A 220 -18.26 -17.37 20.20
N TYR A 221 -18.05 -16.38 19.32
CA TYR A 221 -17.44 -15.10 19.67
C TYR A 221 -15.97 -15.15 20.18
N GLY A 222 -15.07 -15.82 19.46
CA GLY A 222 -13.62 -15.71 19.71
C GLY A 222 -13.07 -14.27 19.57
N GLU A 223 -11.80 -14.06 19.94
CA GLU A 223 -11.20 -12.71 20.03
C GLU A 223 -10.96 -12.00 18.67
N GLY A 224 -11.14 -12.71 17.55
CA GLY A 224 -10.78 -12.23 16.22
C GLY A 224 -9.33 -12.54 15.85
N LEU A 225 -8.94 -12.34 14.58
CA LEU A 225 -7.53 -12.45 14.18
C LEU A 225 -6.75 -11.27 14.78
N LYS A 226 -5.69 -11.54 15.56
CA LYS A 226 -4.88 -10.52 16.23
C LYS A 226 -3.57 -10.31 15.51
N ALA A 227 -3.12 -9.06 15.49
CA ALA A 227 -1.76 -8.75 15.06
C ALA A 227 -0.74 -9.48 15.92
N LEU A 228 0.30 -10.05 15.31
CA LEU A 228 1.38 -10.72 16.03
C LEU A 228 2.25 -9.72 16.80
N THR A 229 2.48 -8.54 16.23
CA THR A 229 3.24 -7.47 16.89
C THR A 229 2.32 -6.60 17.74
N PRO A 230 2.67 -6.33 19.02
CA PRO A 230 1.97 -5.34 19.82
C PRO A 230 1.91 -3.95 19.15
N THR A 231 0.75 -3.28 19.28
CA THR A 231 0.50 -1.99 18.62
C THR A 231 1.50 -0.89 18.98
N ASP A 232 2.00 -0.91 20.21
CA ASP A 232 2.96 0.08 20.71
C ASP A 232 4.36 -0.14 20.12
N ASP A 233 4.75 -1.39 19.87
CA ASP A 233 6.02 -1.68 19.22
C ASP A 233 5.96 -1.32 17.73
N ILE A 234 4.82 -1.53 17.06
CA ILE A 234 4.59 -1.00 15.72
C ILE A 234 4.64 0.53 15.71
N ALA A 235 4.08 1.20 16.70
CA ALA A 235 4.13 2.67 16.79
C ALA A 235 5.55 3.19 16.99
N LYS A 236 6.36 2.55 17.83
CA LYS A 236 7.80 2.87 17.96
C LYS A 236 8.54 2.60 16.65
N TYR A 237 8.28 1.45 16.03
CA TYR A 237 8.94 1.00 14.83
C TYR A 237 8.62 1.88 13.62
N LEU A 238 7.34 2.03 13.24
CA LEU A 238 6.89 2.75 12.04
C LEU A 238 6.50 4.20 12.32
N GLY A 239 6.36 4.62 13.58
CA GLY A 239 5.96 5.98 13.97
C GLY A 239 4.44 6.18 14.00
N ALA A 240 3.65 5.12 13.84
CA ALA A 240 2.20 5.15 13.91
C ALA A 240 1.65 3.76 14.25
N HIS A 241 0.49 3.71 14.91
CA HIS A 241 -0.24 2.47 15.12
C HIS A 241 -0.77 1.89 13.80
N ALA A 242 -0.75 0.57 13.67
CA ALA A 242 -1.41 -0.12 12.58
C ALA A 242 -2.93 -0.17 12.85
N PRO A 243 -3.79 0.27 11.91
CA PRO A 243 -5.23 0.16 12.07
C PRO A 243 -5.71 -1.30 12.02
N ASP A 244 -6.81 -1.57 12.71
CA ASP A 244 -7.60 -2.78 12.48
C ASP A 244 -8.18 -2.79 11.06
N LEU A 245 -8.14 -3.94 10.39
CA LEU A 245 -8.56 -4.06 9.00
C LEU A 245 -9.97 -4.66 8.81
N SER A 246 -10.67 -4.99 9.89
CA SER A 246 -12.00 -5.64 9.86
C SER A 246 -12.99 -4.95 8.92
N MET A 247 -13.00 -3.62 8.94
CA MET A 247 -13.93 -2.80 8.16
C MET A 247 -13.22 -1.98 7.07
N MET A 248 -11.93 -2.21 6.83
CA MET A 248 -11.16 -1.39 5.90
C MET A 248 -11.68 -1.48 4.46
N ILE A 249 -12.23 -2.64 4.07
CA ILE A 249 -12.88 -2.81 2.76
C ILE A 249 -14.08 -1.86 2.58
N ARG A 250 -14.82 -1.55 3.65
CA ARG A 250 -15.97 -0.63 3.62
C ARG A 250 -15.53 0.83 3.59
N VAL A 251 -14.33 1.13 4.08
CA VAL A 251 -13.75 2.48 4.11
C VAL A 251 -13.05 2.82 2.79
N LYS A 252 -12.30 1.88 2.21
CA LYS A 252 -11.44 2.12 1.03
C LYS A 252 -11.97 1.51 -0.27
N GLY A 253 -12.87 0.54 -0.18
CA GLY A 253 -13.28 -0.26 -1.33
C GLY A 253 -12.18 -1.18 -1.86
N VAL A 254 -12.56 -2.02 -2.81
CA VAL A 254 -11.67 -3.01 -3.46
C VAL A 254 -10.54 -2.29 -4.21
N ASP A 255 -10.88 -1.34 -5.07
CA ASP A 255 -9.91 -0.61 -5.91
C ASP A 255 -8.95 0.24 -5.05
N GLY A 256 -9.47 0.91 -4.02
CA GLY A 256 -8.65 1.71 -3.12
C GLY A 256 -7.65 0.87 -2.31
N LEU A 257 -8.03 -0.34 -1.89
CA LEU A 257 -7.10 -1.27 -1.24
C LEU A 257 -6.06 -1.83 -2.22
N ALA A 258 -6.49 -2.26 -3.41
CA ALA A 258 -5.59 -2.77 -4.44
C ALA A 258 -4.49 -1.76 -4.81
N LYS A 259 -4.85 -0.48 -4.97
CA LYS A 259 -3.88 0.59 -5.23
C LYS A 259 -2.94 0.88 -4.06
N PHE A 260 -3.36 0.56 -2.83
CA PHE A 260 -2.67 0.95 -1.61
C PHE A 260 -1.68 -0.09 -1.09
N VAL A 261 -2.01 -1.39 -1.13
CA VAL A 261 -1.19 -2.45 -0.50
C VAL A 261 0.24 -2.51 -1.06
N ASN A 262 0.39 -2.44 -2.39
CA ASN A 262 1.69 -2.46 -3.06
C ASN A 262 2.29 -1.07 -3.34
N ASN A 263 1.54 -0.01 -3.03
CA ASN A 263 2.01 1.35 -3.17
C ASN A 263 1.42 2.22 -2.05
N PRO A 264 1.81 2.01 -0.78
CA PRO A 264 1.27 2.80 0.32
C PRO A 264 1.73 4.26 0.26
N GLN A 265 2.82 4.51 -0.47
CA GLN A 265 3.36 5.84 -0.74
C GLN A 265 2.74 6.47 -1.97
N ASN A 266 1.65 5.90 -2.48
CA ASN A 266 0.91 6.49 -3.58
C ASN A 266 0.31 7.82 -3.11
N VAL A 267 0.96 8.89 -3.53
CA VAL A 267 0.51 10.25 -3.29
C VAL A 267 -0.34 10.69 -4.48
N PRO A 268 -1.40 11.49 -4.27
CA PRO A 268 -2.13 12.10 -5.37
C PRO A 268 -1.18 12.82 -6.33
N LEU A 269 -1.39 12.66 -7.64
CA LEU A 269 -0.51 13.27 -8.64
C LEU A 269 -0.41 14.80 -8.46
N GLU A 270 -1.49 15.44 -8.02
CA GLU A 270 -1.51 16.86 -7.69
C GLU A 270 -0.61 17.24 -6.51
N ASP A 271 -0.49 16.38 -5.50
CA ASP A 271 0.39 16.65 -4.37
C ASP A 271 1.87 16.49 -4.74
N ILE A 272 2.17 15.58 -5.68
CA ILE A 272 3.51 15.46 -6.29
C ILE A 272 3.88 16.77 -7.01
N LYS A 273 2.99 17.28 -7.87
CA LYS A 273 3.20 18.55 -8.59
C LYS A 273 3.42 19.72 -7.62
N LYS A 274 2.59 19.83 -6.57
CA LYS A 274 2.73 20.87 -5.52
C LYS A 274 4.07 20.76 -4.80
N ASN A 275 4.55 19.55 -4.52
CA ASN A 275 5.80 19.37 -3.78
C ASN A 275 7.04 19.67 -4.65
N ILE A 276 7.00 19.38 -5.95
CA ILE A 276 8.02 19.84 -6.90
C ILE A 276 8.10 21.37 -6.88
N LEU A 277 6.97 22.06 -7.00
CA LEU A 277 6.91 23.52 -6.96
C LEU A 277 7.43 24.08 -5.64
N SER A 278 7.04 23.47 -4.51
CA SER A 278 7.51 23.84 -3.18
C SER A 278 9.03 23.68 -3.04
N LYS A 279 9.60 22.59 -3.58
CA LYS A 279 11.05 22.37 -3.57
C LYS A 279 11.78 23.44 -4.39
N LEU A 280 11.34 23.69 -5.61
CA LEU A 280 11.92 24.70 -6.50
C LEU A 280 11.88 26.10 -5.85
N LEU A 281 10.77 26.44 -5.18
CA LEU A 281 10.65 27.69 -4.44
C LEU A 281 11.68 27.78 -3.32
N LYS A 282 11.80 26.73 -2.50
CA LYS A 282 12.78 26.69 -1.39
C LYS A 282 14.23 26.78 -1.88
N GLU A 283 14.54 26.12 -3.00
CA GLU A 283 15.88 26.20 -3.60
C GLU A 283 16.20 27.61 -4.10
N ALA A 284 15.24 28.29 -4.74
CA ALA A 284 15.38 29.68 -5.17
C ALA A 284 15.57 30.63 -3.98
N GLN A 285 14.73 30.52 -2.95
CA GLN A 285 14.84 31.29 -1.70
C GLN A 285 16.19 31.05 -1.02
N THR A 286 16.63 29.79 -0.92
CA THR A 286 17.91 29.42 -0.31
C THR A 286 19.09 29.99 -1.09
N LYS A 287 19.02 29.97 -2.42
CA LYS A 287 20.03 30.57 -3.29
C LYS A 287 20.14 32.08 -3.07
N GLU A 288 19.02 32.78 -2.97
CA GLU A 288 19.01 34.22 -2.70
C GLU A 288 19.51 34.55 -1.29
N ILE A 289 19.11 33.77 -0.28
CA ILE A 289 19.61 33.91 1.10
C ILE A 289 21.13 33.71 1.16
N LYS A 290 21.68 32.70 0.46
CA LYS A 290 23.13 32.44 0.40
C LYS A 290 23.89 33.55 -0.34
N ALA A 291 23.23 34.34 -1.18
CA ALA A 291 23.82 35.47 -1.87
C ALA A 291 23.80 36.77 -1.04
N LEU A 292 23.20 36.76 0.15
CA LEU A 292 23.22 37.92 1.04
C LEU A 292 24.65 38.24 1.52
N PRO A 293 25.01 39.52 1.72
CA PRO A 293 26.31 39.89 2.25
C PRO A 293 26.57 39.28 3.63
N ALA A 294 27.77 38.71 3.83
CA ALA A 294 28.14 38.02 5.07
C ALA A 294 28.22 38.92 6.32
N ASN A 295 28.33 40.24 6.14
CA ASN A 295 28.57 41.22 7.22
C ASN A 295 27.36 42.12 7.53
N LEU A 296 26.13 41.62 7.33
CA LEU A 296 24.92 42.37 7.68
C LEU A 296 24.69 42.44 9.19
N PRO A 297 24.22 43.58 9.74
CA PRO A 297 23.68 43.63 11.09
C PRO A 297 22.56 42.60 11.27
N HIS A 298 22.50 41.93 12.42
CA HIS A 298 21.56 40.82 12.66
C HIS A 298 20.10 41.17 12.34
N GLN A 299 19.65 42.37 12.75
CA GLN A 299 18.28 42.83 12.53
C GLN A 299 17.95 43.04 11.04
N GLU A 300 18.93 43.51 10.25
CA GLU A 300 18.78 43.68 8.80
C GLU A 300 18.81 42.34 8.08
N LEU A 301 19.68 41.43 8.50
CA LEU A 301 19.73 40.06 7.98
C LEU A 301 18.38 39.36 8.16
N VAL A 302 17.80 39.42 9.36
CA VAL A 302 16.48 38.82 9.65
C VAL A 302 15.39 39.44 8.77
N ALA A 303 15.37 40.77 8.62
CA ALA A 303 14.39 41.44 7.77
C ALA A 303 14.49 41.00 6.30
N LYS A 304 15.72 40.89 5.75
CA LYS A 304 15.95 40.42 4.38
C LYS A 304 15.58 38.96 4.19
N VAL A 305 15.94 38.10 5.15
CA VAL A 305 15.56 36.67 5.12
C VAL A 305 14.04 36.53 5.13
N ASN A 306 13.33 37.26 6.00
CA ASN A 306 11.87 37.23 6.05
C ASN A 306 11.23 37.71 4.74
N ALA A 307 11.77 38.76 4.12
CA ALA A 307 11.31 39.26 2.83
C ALA A 307 11.56 38.27 1.68
N ILE A 308 12.65 37.50 1.72
CA ILE A 308 12.92 36.45 0.74
C ILE A 308 11.98 35.25 0.95
N GLN A 309 11.75 34.87 2.21
CA GLN A 309 10.88 33.77 2.57
C GLN A 309 9.39 34.03 2.28
N SER A 310 8.96 35.29 2.22
CA SER A 310 7.59 35.66 1.81
C SER A 310 7.37 35.63 0.30
N LYS A 311 8.44 35.54 -0.51
CA LYS A 311 8.32 35.42 -1.97
C LYS A 311 7.66 34.09 -2.36
N THR A 312 6.82 34.18 -3.37
CA THR A 312 5.98 33.13 -3.92
C THR A 312 6.53 32.59 -5.24
N LEU A 313 5.88 31.57 -5.80
CA LEU A 313 6.24 31.00 -7.12
C LEU A 313 6.25 32.06 -8.23
N SER A 314 5.29 32.99 -8.21
CA SER A 314 5.19 34.06 -9.21
C SER A 314 6.35 35.05 -9.14
N ASP A 315 6.86 35.34 -7.93
CA ASP A 315 7.96 36.28 -7.74
C ASP A 315 9.27 35.78 -8.38
N TYR A 316 9.43 34.45 -8.48
CA TYR A 316 10.56 33.80 -9.16
C TYR A 316 10.23 33.33 -10.58
N GLY A 317 9.01 33.53 -11.07
CA GLY A 317 8.56 33.00 -12.37
C GLY A 317 8.59 31.46 -12.45
N ILE A 318 8.55 30.77 -11.31
CA ILE A 318 8.63 29.30 -11.25
C ILE A 318 7.30 28.72 -11.72
N LYS A 319 7.37 27.83 -12.72
CA LYS A 319 6.26 27.02 -13.19
C LYS A 319 6.63 25.55 -13.10
N LEU A 320 5.63 24.68 -13.20
CA LEU A 320 5.86 23.25 -13.24
C LEU A 320 6.70 22.93 -14.49
N PRO A 321 7.85 22.24 -14.35
CA PRO A 321 8.69 21.87 -15.49
C PRO A 321 7.98 20.89 -16.43
N ALA A 322 8.50 20.73 -17.64
CA ALA A 322 8.00 19.72 -18.58
C ALA A 322 8.26 18.31 -18.03
N ASN A 323 7.28 17.41 -18.13
CA ASN A 323 7.38 16.02 -17.65
C ASN A 323 8.18 15.13 -18.62
N THR A 324 9.47 15.42 -18.77
CA THR A 324 10.36 14.73 -19.72
C THR A 324 10.86 13.37 -19.21
N MET A 325 10.64 13.06 -17.93
CA MET A 325 11.12 11.83 -17.27
C MET A 325 10.04 10.74 -17.15
N LYS A 326 8.86 10.96 -17.71
CA LYS A 326 7.77 9.98 -17.69
C LYS A 326 8.11 8.76 -18.54
N ASP A 327 7.74 7.58 -18.07
CA ASP A 327 7.78 6.38 -18.89
C ASP A 327 6.63 6.36 -19.91
N SER A 328 6.73 5.49 -20.91
CA SER A 328 5.70 5.32 -21.95
C SER A 328 4.31 4.91 -21.41
N TRP A 329 4.27 4.35 -20.20
CA TRP A 329 3.03 3.91 -19.53
C TRP A 329 2.45 4.96 -18.57
N GLN A 330 3.21 6.02 -18.24
CA GLN A 330 2.77 7.08 -17.34
C GLN A 330 1.97 8.14 -18.10
N SER A 331 0.92 8.67 -17.46
CA SER A 331 0.18 9.79 -18.02
C SER A 331 1.01 11.07 -18.01
N GLU A 332 0.67 12.05 -18.84
CA GLU A 332 1.35 13.37 -18.85
C GLU A 332 1.35 14.05 -17.47
N ASP A 333 0.27 13.85 -16.70
CA ASP A 333 0.12 14.36 -15.34
C ASP A 333 0.92 13.61 -14.26
N ASP A 334 1.56 12.49 -14.59
CA ASP A 334 2.31 11.68 -13.63
C ASP A 334 3.78 12.12 -13.56
N TYR A 335 4.04 13.05 -12.64
CA TYR A 335 5.36 13.62 -12.37
C TYR A 335 6.22 12.78 -11.41
N THR A 336 5.83 11.53 -11.11
CA THR A 336 6.48 10.70 -10.09
C THR A 336 7.99 10.53 -10.35
N ASN A 337 8.39 10.24 -11.58
CA ASN A 337 9.80 10.03 -11.92
C ASN A 337 10.62 11.32 -11.75
N LEU A 338 10.06 12.46 -12.17
CA LEU A 338 10.72 13.76 -11.98
C LEU A 338 10.85 14.08 -10.49
N ALA A 339 9.79 13.92 -9.70
CA ALA A 339 9.83 14.14 -8.26
C ALA A 339 10.84 13.22 -7.55
N LEU A 340 10.97 11.96 -7.96
CA LEU A 340 11.99 11.04 -7.44
C LEU A 340 13.41 11.52 -7.77
N SER A 341 13.66 11.93 -9.01
CA SER A 341 14.98 12.42 -9.44
C SER A 341 15.40 13.70 -8.71
N MET A 342 14.42 14.54 -8.38
CA MET A 342 14.62 15.80 -7.70
C MET A 342 14.58 15.64 -6.18
N ASP A 343 14.38 14.44 -5.60
CA ASP A 343 14.14 14.26 -4.17
C ASP A 343 13.03 15.20 -3.63
N ALA A 344 11.95 15.31 -4.42
CA ALA A 344 10.78 16.16 -4.18
C ALA A 344 9.51 15.32 -3.98
N MET A 345 9.64 14.00 -3.81
CA MET A 345 8.48 13.16 -3.51
C MET A 345 7.92 13.52 -2.12
N PRO A 346 6.61 13.75 -2.00
CA PRO A 346 5.99 13.86 -0.69
C PRO A 346 6.25 12.60 0.13
N ILE A 347 6.44 12.77 1.45
CA ILE A 347 6.56 11.63 2.34
C ILE A 347 5.20 10.91 2.36
N GLY A 348 5.21 9.65 1.92
CA GLY A 348 4.05 8.76 1.95
C GLY A 348 3.65 8.37 3.37
N LYS A 349 2.77 7.37 3.48
CA LYS A 349 2.35 6.86 4.79
C LYS A 349 3.48 6.05 5.44
N SER A 350 3.43 5.84 6.75
CA SER A 350 4.41 4.98 7.44
C SER A 350 4.33 3.50 7.06
N MET A 351 3.32 3.10 6.26
CA MET A 351 3.12 1.71 5.86
C MET A 351 4.16 1.31 4.80
N PRO A 352 4.89 0.20 4.99
CA PRO A 352 5.80 -0.34 3.98
C PRO A 352 5.03 -0.94 2.79
N ARG A 353 5.59 -0.81 1.58
CA ARG A 353 5.13 -1.58 0.41
C ARG A 353 5.24 -3.08 0.73
N VAL A 354 4.16 -3.83 0.49
CA VAL A 354 4.09 -5.26 0.85
C VAL A 354 4.77 -6.18 -0.16
N GLY A 355 4.64 -5.93 -1.47
CA GLY A 355 5.33 -6.73 -2.49
C GLY A 355 4.54 -7.93 -3.02
N LEU A 356 3.22 -7.93 -2.89
CA LEU A 356 2.35 -9.03 -3.29
C LEU A 356 2.27 -9.19 -4.81
N THR A 357 2.22 -10.43 -5.29
CA THR A 357 1.75 -10.68 -6.66
C THR A 357 0.31 -10.18 -6.84
N LYS A 358 -0.15 -9.99 -8.08
CA LYS A 358 -1.55 -9.58 -8.32
C LYS A 358 -2.54 -10.58 -7.74
N ALA A 359 -2.25 -11.87 -7.84
CA ALA A 359 -3.09 -12.93 -7.29
C ALA A 359 -3.17 -12.83 -5.76
N SER A 360 -2.02 -12.71 -5.08
CA SER A 360 -1.97 -12.61 -3.62
C SER A 360 -2.65 -11.34 -3.09
N GLU A 361 -2.55 -10.21 -3.80
CA GLU A 361 -3.32 -9.02 -3.43
C GLU A 361 -4.83 -9.25 -3.55
N VAL A 362 -5.29 -9.86 -4.64
CA VAL A 362 -6.71 -10.20 -4.81
C VAL A 362 -7.17 -11.09 -3.66
N GLN A 363 -6.36 -12.05 -3.24
CA GLN A 363 -6.65 -12.88 -2.07
C GLN A 363 -6.75 -12.05 -0.78
N VAL A 364 -5.79 -11.16 -0.49
CA VAL A 364 -5.87 -10.25 0.68
C VAL A 364 -7.16 -9.43 0.66
N VAL A 365 -7.51 -8.85 -0.50
CA VAL A 365 -8.73 -8.03 -0.62
C VAL A 365 -9.99 -8.88 -0.49
N ASN A 366 -10.01 -10.09 -1.05
CA ASN A 366 -11.12 -11.04 -0.92
C ASN A 366 -11.35 -11.45 0.54
N TYR A 367 -10.27 -11.73 1.29
CA TYR A 367 -10.37 -12.02 2.71
C TYR A 367 -11.01 -10.85 3.47
N LEU A 368 -10.51 -9.62 3.27
CA LEU A 368 -11.07 -8.42 3.90
C LEU A 368 -12.53 -8.17 3.50
N GLN A 369 -12.91 -8.46 2.25
CA GLN A 369 -14.30 -8.35 1.79
C GLN A 369 -15.22 -9.37 2.46
N LYS A 370 -14.79 -10.63 2.54
CA LYS A 370 -15.55 -11.71 3.19
C LYS A 370 -15.73 -11.46 4.68
N VAL A 371 -14.77 -10.81 5.34
CA VAL A 371 -14.92 -10.44 6.75
C VAL A 371 -15.77 -9.18 6.93
N GLY A 372 -15.43 -8.09 6.23
CA GLY A 372 -16.10 -6.79 6.38
C GLY A 372 -17.47 -6.69 5.72
N ASP A 373 -17.83 -7.66 4.88
CA ASP A 373 -19.14 -7.77 4.22
C ASP A 373 -19.57 -9.24 4.03
N SER A 374 -19.56 -10.00 5.13
CA SER A 374 -19.81 -11.46 5.14
C SER A 374 -21.16 -11.90 4.59
N LYS A 375 -22.15 -11.00 4.52
CA LYS A 375 -23.48 -11.26 3.97
C LYS A 375 -23.73 -10.55 2.64
N LYS A 376 -22.67 -10.10 1.94
CA LYS A 376 -22.78 -9.43 0.64
C LYS A 376 -23.65 -10.22 -0.35
N ASP A 377 -23.35 -11.49 -0.58
CA ASP A 377 -24.05 -12.29 -1.57
C ASP A 377 -25.54 -12.48 -1.20
N GLN A 378 -25.82 -12.64 0.08
CA GLN A 378 -27.20 -12.74 0.59
C GLN A 378 -27.95 -11.43 0.42
N ARG A 379 -27.31 -10.29 0.72
CA ARG A 379 -27.88 -8.95 0.55
C ARG A 379 -28.12 -8.64 -0.92
N ASP A 380 -27.16 -8.91 -1.80
CA ASP A 380 -27.28 -8.62 -3.23
C ASP A 380 -28.37 -9.50 -3.86
N GLY A 381 -28.42 -10.79 -3.49
CA GLY A 381 -29.48 -11.71 -3.91
C GLY A 381 -30.86 -11.32 -3.39
N LEU A 382 -30.98 -10.88 -2.12
CA LEU A 382 -32.23 -10.39 -1.55
C LEU A 382 -32.66 -9.05 -2.19
N GLY A 383 -31.71 -8.15 -2.45
CA GLY A 383 -31.96 -6.86 -3.08
C GLY A 383 -32.61 -7.01 -4.46
N ILE A 384 -32.13 -7.93 -5.29
CA ILE A 384 -32.75 -8.24 -6.59
C ILE A 384 -34.18 -8.72 -6.42
N LYS A 385 -34.43 -9.64 -5.48
CA LYS A 385 -35.78 -10.16 -5.20
C LYS A 385 -36.73 -9.05 -4.75
N ILE A 386 -36.27 -8.15 -3.88
CA ILE A 386 -37.04 -7.00 -3.39
C ILE A 386 -37.34 -6.01 -4.52
N MET A 387 -36.37 -5.71 -5.38
CA MET A 387 -36.59 -4.83 -6.55
C MET A 387 -37.68 -5.38 -7.48
N ILE A 388 -37.64 -6.69 -7.78
CA ILE A 388 -38.67 -7.36 -8.59
C ILE A 388 -40.04 -7.30 -7.90
N PHE A 389 -40.10 -7.57 -6.60
CA PHE A 389 -41.34 -7.50 -5.82
C PHE A 389 -41.97 -6.10 -5.89
N PHE A 390 -41.19 -5.05 -5.64
CA PHE A 390 -41.69 -3.67 -5.71
C PHE A 390 -42.09 -3.25 -7.11
N LEU A 391 -41.39 -3.73 -8.15
CA LEU A 391 -41.79 -3.49 -9.54
C LEU A 391 -43.18 -4.07 -9.83
N ILE A 392 -43.42 -5.34 -9.44
CA ILE A 392 -44.72 -6.00 -9.61
C ILE A 392 -45.79 -5.28 -8.79
N LEU A 393 -45.52 -4.99 -7.52
CA LEU A 393 -46.45 -4.29 -6.65
C LEU A 393 -46.80 -2.90 -7.19
N ALA A 394 -45.82 -2.16 -7.73
CA ALA A 394 -46.05 -0.86 -8.34
C ALA A 394 -46.97 -0.96 -9.56
N ILE A 395 -46.79 -1.98 -10.41
CA ILE A 395 -47.68 -2.24 -11.56
C ILE A 395 -49.11 -2.55 -11.07
N LEU A 396 -49.26 -3.44 -10.09
CA LEU A 396 -50.57 -3.81 -9.54
C LEU A 396 -51.27 -2.63 -8.87
N ALA A 397 -50.54 -1.86 -8.05
CA ALA A 397 -51.04 -0.66 -7.39
C ALA A 397 -51.45 0.41 -8.41
N PHE A 398 -50.68 0.56 -9.50
CA PHE A 398 -51.01 1.46 -10.59
C PHE A 398 -52.31 1.05 -11.30
N ILE A 399 -52.46 -0.23 -11.66
CA ILE A 399 -53.70 -0.76 -12.26
C ILE A 399 -54.89 -0.60 -11.30
N TRP A 400 -54.71 -0.91 -10.02
CA TRP A 400 -55.75 -0.77 -9.00
C TRP A 400 -56.18 0.68 -8.83
N LYS A 401 -55.22 1.62 -8.79
CA LYS A 401 -55.50 3.06 -8.77
C LYS A 401 -56.34 3.46 -9.99
N ILE A 402 -55.93 3.08 -11.20
CA ILE A 402 -56.70 3.40 -12.42
C ILE A 402 -58.14 2.89 -12.27
N LYS A 403 -58.32 1.68 -11.77
CA LYS A 403 -59.65 1.08 -11.59
C LYS A 403 -60.52 1.85 -10.58
N ILE A 404 -59.99 2.19 -9.40
CA ILE A 404 -60.78 2.84 -8.33
C ILE A 404 -61.11 4.29 -8.64
N TRP A 405 -60.18 5.02 -9.26
CA TRP A 405 -60.32 6.45 -9.48
C TRP A 405 -60.95 6.80 -10.84
N LYS A 406 -61.28 5.79 -11.66
CA LYS A 406 -61.87 5.95 -13.00
C LYS A 406 -63.15 6.79 -13.00
N ASP A 407 -63.94 6.70 -11.94
CA ASP A 407 -65.26 7.34 -11.86
C ASP A 407 -65.22 8.72 -11.18
N ILE A 408 -64.07 9.13 -10.65
CA ILE A 408 -63.90 10.42 -9.98
C ILE A 408 -63.14 11.39 -10.90
N HIS A 409 -62.22 10.92 -11.74
CA HIS A 409 -61.35 11.74 -12.59
C HIS A 409 -61.27 11.25 -14.04
#